data_AF-A0A7S0L4Q7-F1
#
_entry.id   AF-A0A7S0L4Q7-F1
#
_cell.length_a   1.000
_cell.length_b   1.000
_cell.length_c   1.000
_cell.angle_alpha   90.00
_cell.angle_beta   90.00
_cell.angle_gamma   90.00
#
_symmetry.space_group_name_H-M   'P 1'
#
loop_
_entity.id
_entity.type
_entity.pdbx_description
1 polymer ?
#
loop_
_entity_poly.entity_id
_entity_poly.type
_entity_poly.pdbx_seq_one_letter_code
_entity_poly.pdbx_strand_id
1 'polypeptide(L)'
;LPPRSSHALPACLTELMTDPASDIGDFYPTEFALDLNGKKFAWQAVVLLPFIDEARLTEAIDDRIDGLSEDELRRNSHGSVLMSTGTCHVLLPHFQRAYGPPPT
;
A
#
# COMPACT_ATOMS: atom_id res chain seq x y z
N LEU A 1 0.82 -4.37 6.21
CA LEU A 1 2.10 -5.11 6.11
C LEU A 1 2.50 -5.56 7.51
N PRO A 2 3.26 -6.66 7.71
CA PRO A 2 3.87 -6.98 9.02
C PRO A 2 5.21 -6.25 9.22
N PRO A 3 5.72 -6.10 10.47
CA PRO A 3 6.97 -5.39 10.77
C PRO A 3 8.19 -5.90 9.99
N ARG A 4 8.25 -7.20 9.70
CA ARG A 4 9.33 -7.79 8.89
C ARG A 4 9.40 -7.25 7.45
N SER A 5 8.29 -6.70 6.96
CA SER A 5 8.18 -6.09 5.64
C SER A 5 8.22 -4.55 5.69
N SER A 6 8.66 -3.95 6.81
CA SER A 6 8.72 -2.49 6.97
C SER A 6 9.61 -1.81 5.92
N HIS A 7 10.62 -2.50 5.40
CA HIS A 7 11.46 -2.03 4.29
C HIS A 7 10.70 -1.68 3.00
N ALA A 8 9.44 -2.08 2.86
CA ALA A 8 8.58 -1.69 1.74
C ALA A 8 7.94 -0.30 1.91
N LEU A 9 8.08 0.32 3.08
CA LEU A 9 7.61 1.67 3.38
C LEU A 9 8.76 2.69 3.34
N PRO A 10 8.45 3.99 3.16
CA PRO A 10 9.36 5.09 3.43
C PRO A 10 10.00 5.00 4.81
N ALA A 11 11.27 5.42 4.93
CA ALA A 11 12.05 5.28 6.16
C ALA A 11 11.34 5.90 7.38
N CYS A 12 10.73 7.09 7.21
CA CYS A 12 10.03 7.80 8.29
C CYS A 12 8.83 7.04 8.87
N LEU A 13 8.23 6.12 8.11
CA LEU A 13 7.05 5.35 8.53
C LEU A 13 7.39 3.97 9.10
N THR A 14 8.64 3.51 8.93
CA THR A 14 9.02 2.15 9.35
C THR A 14 8.90 1.93 10.86
N GLU A 15 9.25 2.96 11.64
CA GLU A 15 9.18 2.95 13.10
C GLU A 15 7.76 2.77 13.62
N LEU A 16 6.74 3.24 12.89
CA LEU A 16 5.34 3.04 13.28
C LEU A 16 4.98 1.57 13.43
N MET A 17 5.67 0.68 12.71
CA MET A 17 5.46 -0.77 12.73
C MET A 17 6.43 -1.52 13.63
N THR A 18 7.65 -1.01 13.83
CA THR A 18 8.73 -1.75 14.49
C THR A 18 8.98 -1.32 15.92
N ASP A 19 8.65 -0.08 16.27
CA ASP A 19 8.79 0.43 17.63
C ASP A 19 7.57 0.02 18.48
N PRO A 20 7.75 -0.77 19.55
CA PRO A 20 6.65 -1.11 20.46
C PRO A 20 6.05 0.10 21.18
N ALA A 21 6.76 1.23 21.24
CA ALA A 21 6.27 2.49 21.80
C ALA A 21 5.51 3.36 20.79
N SER A 22 5.38 2.92 19.53
CA SER A 22 4.55 3.56 18.51
C SER A 22 3.10 3.68 18.95
N ASP A 23 2.45 4.79 18.62
CA ASP A 23 1.02 5.03 18.90
C ASP A 23 0.09 4.01 18.24
N ILE A 24 0.59 3.25 17.27
CA ILE A 24 -0.12 2.16 16.59
C ILE A 24 0.62 0.80 16.68
N GLY A 25 1.54 0.66 17.64
CA GLY A 25 2.33 -0.56 17.83
C GLY A 25 1.46 -1.81 18.09
N ASP A 26 0.29 -1.64 18.71
CA ASP A 26 -0.70 -2.69 18.96
C ASP A 26 -1.30 -3.31 17.68
N PHE A 27 -1.20 -2.62 16.53
CA PHE A 27 -1.64 -3.17 15.25
C PHE A 27 -0.69 -4.26 14.71
N TYR A 28 0.50 -4.39 15.30
CA TYR A 28 1.57 -5.26 14.81
C TYR A 28 2.07 -6.26 15.86
N PRO A 29 1.21 -7.18 16.33
CA PRO A 29 1.62 -8.18 17.30
C PRO A 29 2.71 -9.10 16.72
N THR A 30 3.76 -9.37 17.50
CA THR A 30 4.82 -10.32 17.13
C THR A 30 4.33 -11.77 17.13
N GLU A 31 3.35 -12.07 17.97
CA GLU A 31 2.67 -13.37 18.07
C GLU A 31 1.15 -13.19 18.00
N PHE A 32 0.47 -14.04 17.24
CA PHE A 32 -0.98 -14.02 17.10
C PHE A 32 -1.53 -15.45 17.08
N ALA A 33 -2.77 -15.60 17.54
CA ALA A 33 -3.41 -16.90 17.61
C ALA A 33 -3.96 -17.35 16.24
N LEU A 34 -3.97 -18.67 16.03
CA LEU A 34 -4.58 -19.33 14.88
C LEU A 34 -5.75 -20.18 15.36
N ASP A 35 -6.95 -19.92 14.86
CA ASP A 35 -8.11 -20.78 15.10
C ASP A 35 -8.32 -21.74 13.93
N LEU A 36 -8.07 -23.03 14.17
CA LEU A 36 -8.26 -24.06 13.16
C LEU A 36 -9.73 -24.31 12.84
N ASN A 37 -10.69 -24.03 13.74
CA ASN A 37 -12.12 -24.26 13.54
C ASN A 37 -12.45 -25.61 12.84
N GLY A 38 -11.84 -26.70 13.34
CA GLY A 38 -12.00 -28.06 12.80
C GLY A 38 -11.22 -28.38 11.51
N LYS A 39 -10.37 -27.47 11.03
CA LYS A 39 -9.47 -27.68 9.87
C LYS A 39 -8.18 -28.38 10.27
N LYS A 40 -7.54 -29.04 9.30
CA LYS A 40 -6.37 -29.91 9.52
C LYS A 40 -5.04 -29.17 9.42
N PHE A 41 -4.96 -28.11 8.62
CA PHE A 41 -3.71 -27.43 8.30
C PHE A 41 -3.74 -25.97 8.72
N ALA A 42 -2.62 -25.45 9.22
CA ALA A 42 -2.51 -24.08 9.74
C ALA A 42 -2.84 -22.99 8.69
N TRP A 43 -2.57 -23.24 7.41
CA TRP A 43 -2.94 -22.30 6.33
C TRP A 43 -4.45 -22.19 6.09
N GLN A 44 -5.24 -23.09 6.67
CA GLN A 44 -6.71 -23.04 6.68
C GLN A 44 -7.27 -22.39 7.94
N ALA A 45 -6.41 -22.09 8.92
CA ALA A 45 -6.82 -21.47 10.18
C ALA A 45 -7.20 -20.01 9.96
N VAL A 46 -8.12 -19.53 10.79
CA VAL A 46 -8.41 -18.10 10.90
C VAL A 46 -7.30 -17.45 11.72
N VAL A 47 -6.69 -16.43 11.15
CA VAL A 47 -5.68 -15.61 11.83
C VAL A 47 -6.39 -14.58 12.71
N LEU A 48 -6.16 -14.63 14.02
CA LEU A 48 -6.78 -13.73 14.98
C LEU A 48 -5.92 -12.49 15.19
N LEU A 49 -6.00 -11.53 14.25
CA LEU A 49 -5.40 -10.21 14.37
C LEU A 49 -6.42 -9.18 14.84
N PRO A 50 -6.00 -8.15 15.60
CA PRO A 50 -6.84 -7.00 15.87
C PRO A 50 -7.17 -6.28 14.56
N PHE A 51 -8.40 -5.74 14.46
CA PHE A 51 -8.75 -4.85 13.36
C PHE A 51 -8.08 -3.49 13.59
N ILE A 52 -7.63 -2.89 12.49
CA ILE A 52 -7.00 -1.56 12.50
C ILE A 52 -8.08 -0.50 12.71
N ASP A 53 -7.80 0.45 13.59
CA ASP A 53 -8.54 1.70 13.70
C ASP A 53 -8.01 2.69 12.66
N GLU A 54 -8.86 3.04 11.70
CA GLU A 54 -8.51 3.93 10.58
C GLU A 54 -8.07 5.32 11.07
N ALA A 55 -8.78 5.90 12.05
CA ALA A 55 -8.50 7.25 12.51
C ALA A 55 -7.13 7.33 13.20
N ARG A 56 -6.83 6.36 14.07
CA ARG A 56 -5.51 6.24 14.72
C ARG A 56 -4.38 6.03 13.71
N LEU A 57 -4.63 5.22 12.68
CA LEU A 57 -3.64 4.97 11.63
C LEU A 57 -3.33 6.26 10.85
N THR A 58 -4.37 6.98 10.42
CA THR A 58 -4.19 8.21 9.64
C THR A 58 -3.46 9.28 10.47
N GLU A 59 -3.85 9.50 11.72
CA GLU A 59 -3.19 10.46 12.62
C GLU A 59 -1.70 10.17 12.79
N ALA A 60 -1.34 8.90 13.06
CA ALA A 60 0.05 8.49 13.23
C ALA A 60 0.90 8.63 11.95
N ILE A 61 0.30 8.52 10.76
CA ILE A 61 0.98 8.73 9.48
C ILE A 61 1.13 10.23 9.21
N ASP A 62 0.09 11.02 9.44
CA ASP A 62 0.08 12.47 9.19
C ASP A 62 1.19 13.17 9.99
N ASP A 63 1.44 12.76 11.24
CA ASP A 63 2.53 13.28 12.07
C ASP A 63 3.94 13.05 11.50
N ARG A 64 4.09 12.10 10.55
CA ARG A 64 5.37 11.71 9.96
C ARG A 64 5.46 11.96 8.46
N ILE A 65 4.40 12.53 7.86
CA ILE A 65 4.28 12.68 6.41
C ILE A 65 5.26 13.70 5.85
N ASP A 66 5.64 14.71 6.65
CA ASP A 66 6.67 15.70 6.31
C ASP A 66 8.06 15.09 6.13
N GLY A 67 8.28 13.86 6.61
CA GLY A 67 9.52 13.11 6.40
C GLY A 67 9.64 12.43 5.03
N LEU A 68 8.60 12.49 4.19
CA LEU A 68 8.61 11.88 2.86
C LEU A 68 9.44 12.71 1.86
N SER A 69 10.23 12.03 1.04
CA SER A 69 10.88 12.66 -0.11
C SER A 69 9.87 13.04 -1.19
N GLU A 70 10.28 13.95 -2.09
CA GLU A 70 9.44 14.35 -3.23
C GLU A 70 9.01 13.16 -4.10
N ASP A 71 9.88 12.16 -4.31
CA ASP A 71 9.53 10.96 -5.07
C ASP A 71 8.51 10.08 -4.34
N GLU A 72 8.63 9.97 -3.01
CA GLU A 72 7.68 9.22 -2.19
C GLU A 72 6.31 9.89 -2.15
N LEU A 73 6.26 11.22 -2.03
CA LEU A 73 5.02 12.00 -2.15
C LEU A 73 4.40 11.82 -3.54
N ARG A 74 5.21 11.88 -4.60
CA ARG A 74 4.75 11.63 -5.98
C ARG A 74 4.17 10.22 -6.14
N ARG A 75 4.79 9.21 -5.54
CA ARG A 75 4.30 7.82 -5.55
C ARG A 75 3.04 7.63 -4.72
N ASN A 76 2.86 8.42 -3.66
CA ASN A 76 1.67 8.42 -2.81
C ASN A 76 0.53 9.27 -3.41
N SER A 77 0.35 9.19 -4.73
CA SER A 77 -0.70 9.92 -5.45
C SER A 77 -1.42 9.00 -6.43
N HIS A 78 -2.65 9.36 -6.79
CA HIS A 78 -3.38 8.63 -7.80
C HIS A 78 -2.75 8.84 -9.19
N GLY A 79 -2.34 7.75 -9.83
CA GLY A 79 -1.88 7.76 -11.21
C GLY A 79 -3.03 7.90 -12.21
N SER A 80 -2.68 8.25 -13.45
CA SER A 80 -3.60 8.24 -14.59
C SER A 80 -3.59 6.89 -15.32
N VAL A 81 -4.75 6.47 -15.83
CA VAL A 81 -4.84 5.30 -16.71
C VAL A 81 -4.12 5.59 -18.03
N LEU A 82 -3.18 4.72 -18.41
CA LEU A 82 -2.50 4.77 -19.70
C LEU A 82 -3.16 3.80 -20.68
N MET A 83 -3.62 4.33 -21.82
CA MET A 83 -4.14 3.53 -22.93
C MET A 83 -3.21 3.69 -24.13
N SER A 84 -2.67 2.58 -24.62
CA SER A 84 -1.81 2.56 -25.81
C SER A 84 -2.42 1.67 -26.90
N THR A 85 -2.12 2.00 -28.15
CA THR A 85 -2.56 1.21 -29.30
C THR A 85 -1.44 1.14 -30.33
N GLY A 86 -1.35 0.00 -31.03
CA GLY A 86 -0.33 -0.20 -32.05
C GLY A 86 -0.53 0.73 -33.24
N THR A 87 0.56 1.06 -33.95
CA THR A 87 0.52 1.98 -35.10
C THR A 87 -0.31 1.46 -36.28
N CYS A 88 -0.55 0.15 -36.35
CA CYS A 88 -1.40 -0.48 -37.37
C CYS A 88 -2.80 -0.86 -36.84
N HIS A 89 -3.15 -0.48 -35.61
CA HIS A 89 -4.41 -0.89 -35.01
C HIS A 89 -5.58 -0.04 -35.53
N VAL A 90 -6.73 -0.67 -35.79
CA VAL A 90 -7.92 -0.01 -36.37
C VAL A 90 -8.46 1.17 -35.54
N LEU A 91 -8.15 1.19 -34.24
CA LEU A 91 -8.56 2.26 -33.32
C LEU A 91 -7.57 3.44 -33.27
N LEU A 92 -6.39 3.37 -33.91
CA LEU A 92 -5.41 4.46 -33.88
C LEU A 92 -5.99 5.82 -34.29
N PRO A 93 -6.81 5.94 -35.35
CA PRO A 93 -7.41 7.23 -35.71
C PRO A 93 -8.33 7.80 -34.62
N HIS A 94 -8.96 6.93 -33.82
CA HIS A 94 -9.79 7.36 -32.69
C HIS A 94 -8.94 7.88 -31.53
N PHE A 95 -7.81 7.23 -31.26
CA PHE A 95 -6.85 7.67 -30.23
C PHE A 95 -6.21 9.01 -30.58
N GLN A 96 -5.76 9.19 -31.83
CA GLN A 96 -5.15 10.45 -32.28
C GLN A 96 -6.12 11.64 -32.16
N ARG A 97 -7.43 11.42 -32.35
CA ARG A 97 -8.44 12.45 -32.14
C ARG A 97 -8.63 12.81 -30.66
N ALA A 98 -8.55 11.83 -29.76
CA ALA A 98 -8.79 12.04 -28.34
C ALA A 98 -7.56 12.57 -27.58
N TYR A 99 -6.37 12.09 -27.94
CA TYR A 99 -5.12 12.31 -27.19
C TYR A 99 -4.07 13.12 -27.97
N GLY A 100 -4.35 13.50 -29.21
CA GLY A 100 -3.42 14.22 -30.08
C GLY A 100 -2.49 13.31 -30.90
N PRO A 101 -1.74 13.87 -31.85
CA PRO A 101 -0.75 13.12 -32.62
C PRO A 101 0.41 12.65 -31.74
N PRO A 102 1.10 11.56 -32.10
CA PRO A 102 2.29 11.12 -31.36
C PRO A 102 3.34 12.24 -31.34
N PRO A 103 4.06 12.43 -30.22
CA PRO A 103 5.15 13.39 -30.16
C PRO A 103 6.26 13.01 -31.17
N THR A 104 6.78 14.01 -31.89
CA THR A 104 7.88 13.90 -32.86
C THR A 104 9.23 13.72 -32.19
#